data_AF-A0A2N0LAQ0-F1
#
_entry.id   AF-A0A2N0LAQ0-F1
#
_cell.length_a   1.000
_cell.length_b   1.000
_cell.length_c   1.000
_cell.angle_alpha   90.00
_cell.angle_beta   90.00
_cell.angle_gamma   90.00
#
_symmetry.space_group_name_H-M   'P 1'
#
loop_
_entity.id
_entity.type
_entity.pdbx_description
1 polymer ?
#
loop_
_entity_poly.entity_id
_entity_poly.type
_entity_poly.pdbx_seq_one_letter_code
_entity_poly.pdbx_strand_id
1 'polypeptide(L)'
;MSEGHEHAGMGEGDAEPGYYPTRLRAIEALLIEHGVCRLDEIEYAVDRTNLRSETDGAKVVAHAWVDSGYKDRLLEDAVSAVAELGYDIPDNMPRLTVVENTEAVHNLVVCTLCSCYPRALMGRPPEWYKSLTYRSRAVVDPRGVMREFGLNLDEHVEVRVQDSSAEMRYLILPRRPAGTENLSEEELAQLVTRNSMIGVSEALSPEPVVSR
;
A
#
# COMPACT_ATOMS: atom_id res chain seq x y z
N MET A 1 -2.15 -25.38 27.26
CA MET A 1 -3.53 -24.93 27.06
C MET A 1 -3.47 -23.77 26.08
N SER A 2 -3.61 -24.04 24.78
CA SER A 2 -3.71 -22.99 23.77
C SER A 2 -5.20 -22.68 23.62
N GLU A 3 -5.65 -21.56 24.16
CA GLU A 3 -6.96 -21.03 23.81
C GLU A 3 -6.88 -20.51 22.38
N GLY A 4 -7.42 -21.30 21.45
CA GLY A 4 -7.63 -20.86 20.08
C GLY A 4 -8.74 -19.80 20.08
N HIS A 5 -8.40 -18.55 19.84
CA HIS A 5 -9.39 -17.54 19.54
C HIS A 5 -9.96 -17.82 18.14
N GLU A 6 -11.22 -18.22 18.09
CA GLU A 6 -11.97 -18.37 16.84
C GLU A 6 -12.18 -16.98 16.21
N HIS A 7 -11.58 -16.76 15.04
CA HIS A 7 -12.05 -15.74 14.13
C HIS A 7 -13.30 -16.29 13.43
N ALA A 8 -14.46 -15.67 13.65
CA ALA A 8 -15.72 -16.11 13.06
C ALA A 8 -15.61 -16.18 11.53
N GLY A 9 -15.61 -17.41 10.99
CA GLY A 9 -15.63 -17.66 9.55
C GLY A 9 -16.93 -17.17 8.93
N MET A 10 -16.83 -16.53 7.76
CA MET A 10 -17.98 -16.21 6.93
C MET A 10 -18.54 -17.51 6.35
N GLY A 11 -19.67 -17.98 6.89
CA GLY A 11 -20.43 -19.06 6.28
C GLY A 11 -21.13 -18.57 5.01
N GLU A 12 -20.88 -19.23 3.89
CA GLU A 12 -21.72 -19.13 2.69
C GLU A 12 -23.04 -19.88 2.96
N GLY A 13 -24.15 -19.15 2.94
CA GLY A 13 -25.50 -19.69 3.00
C GLY A 13 -26.52 -18.57 2.78
N ASP A 14 -27.67 -18.94 2.21
CA ASP A 14 -28.86 -18.11 1.94
C ASP A 14 -29.44 -17.44 3.20
N ALA A 15 -28.66 -16.60 3.87
CA ALA A 15 -29.08 -15.78 4.99
C ALA A 15 -29.64 -14.46 4.46
N GLU A 16 -30.74 -13.99 5.05
CA GLU A 16 -31.23 -12.63 4.82
C GLU A 16 -30.07 -11.63 4.98
N PRO A 17 -29.94 -10.63 4.08
CA PRO A 17 -28.82 -9.71 4.12
C PRO A 17 -28.77 -9.02 5.49
N GLY A 18 -27.61 -9.08 6.15
CA GLY A 18 -27.40 -8.43 7.45
C GLY A 18 -27.65 -6.92 7.40
N TYR A 19 -27.59 -6.26 8.56
CA TYR A 19 -27.87 -4.82 8.69
C TYR A 19 -27.15 -3.94 7.64
N TYR A 20 -25.84 -4.15 7.43
CA TYR A 20 -25.05 -3.32 6.52
C TYR A 20 -25.41 -3.53 5.03
N PRO A 21 -25.49 -4.77 4.49
CA PRO A 21 -26.00 -5.00 3.13
C PRO A 21 -27.40 -4.41 2.89
N THR A 22 -28.31 -4.55 3.85
CA THR A 22 -29.67 -4.00 3.73
C THR A 22 -29.65 -2.47 3.71
N ARG A 23 -28.87 -1.84 4.60
CA ARG A 23 -28.70 -0.39 4.62
C ARG A 23 -28.03 0.14 3.35
N LEU A 24 -27.05 -0.58 2.80
CA LEU A 24 -26.38 -0.21 1.54
C LEU A 24 -27.39 -0.14 0.39
N ARG A 25 -28.20 -1.20 0.20
CA ARG A 25 -29.23 -1.25 -0.86
C ARG A 25 -30.26 -0.13 -0.71
N ALA A 26 -30.67 0.19 0.51
CA ALA A 26 -31.60 1.29 0.77
C ALA A 26 -30.99 2.66 0.40
N ILE A 27 -29.72 2.91 0.74
CA ILE A 27 -29.03 4.16 0.38
C ILE A 27 -28.86 4.27 -1.15
N GLU A 28 -28.42 3.20 -1.81
CA GLU A 28 -28.28 3.15 -3.26
C GLU A 28 -29.60 3.47 -3.97
N ALA A 29 -30.68 2.79 -3.59
CA ALA A 29 -32.01 3.02 -4.16
C ALA A 29 -32.47 4.48 -4.00
N LEU A 30 -32.30 5.07 -2.80
CA LEU A 30 -32.68 6.46 -2.54
C LEU A 30 -31.85 7.46 -3.36
N LEU A 31 -30.55 7.26 -3.49
CA LEU A 31 -29.67 8.15 -4.27
C LEU A 31 -30.02 8.12 -5.76
N ILE A 32 -30.35 6.95 -6.30
CA ILE A 32 -30.79 6.79 -7.69
C ILE A 32 -32.18 7.39 -7.89
N GLU A 33 -33.14 7.10 -7.02
CA GLU A 33 -34.50 7.64 -7.10
C GLU A 33 -34.52 9.17 -7.10
N HIS A 34 -33.64 9.79 -6.30
CA HIS A 34 -33.53 11.26 -6.21
C HIS A 34 -32.60 11.87 -7.28
N GLY A 35 -32.06 11.07 -8.20
CA GLY A 35 -31.22 11.54 -9.30
C GLY A 35 -29.86 12.09 -8.85
N VAL A 36 -29.36 11.70 -7.67
CA VAL A 36 -28.03 12.10 -7.17
C VAL A 36 -26.92 11.40 -7.94
N CYS A 37 -27.15 10.13 -8.31
CA CYS A 37 -26.28 9.35 -9.18
C CYS A 37 -27.10 8.30 -9.94
N ARG A 38 -26.48 7.69 -10.94
CA ARG A 38 -27.00 6.54 -11.68
C ARG A 38 -26.24 5.27 -11.31
N LEU A 39 -26.85 4.12 -11.57
CA LEU A 39 -26.23 2.82 -11.30
C LEU A 39 -24.91 2.65 -12.08
N ASP A 40 -24.87 3.04 -13.36
CA ASP A 40 -23.67 2.95 -14.19
C ASP A 40 -22.54 3.86 -13.71
N GLU A 41 -22.86 4.99 -13.07
CA GLU A 41 -21.85 5.84 -12.42
C GLU A 41 -21.25 5.19 -11.17
N ILE A 42 -22.06 4.46 -10.40
CA ILE A 42 -21.61 3.68 -9.24
C ILE A 42 -20.69 2.54 -9.70
N GLU A 43 -21.12 1.77 -10.71
CA GLU A 43 -20.34 0.67 -11.29
C GLU A 43 -19.00 1.19 -11.82
N TYR A 44 -19.03 2.27 -12.59
CA TYR A 44 -17.82 2.93 -13.09
C TYR A 44 -16.87 3.38 -11.96
N ALA A 45 -17.41 3.93 -10.86
CA ALA A 45 -16.61 4.31 -9.71
C ALA A 45 -15.96 3.11 -8.99
N VAL A 46 -16.67 1.97 -8.92
CA VAL A 46 -16.14 0.71 -8.39
C VAL A 46 -15.01 0.19 -9.25
N ASP A 47 -15.20 0.13 -10.57
CA ASP A 47 -14.19 -0.33 -11.52
C ASP A 47 -12.94 0.53 -11.48
N ARG A 48 -13.10 1.87 -11.45
CA ARG A 48 -11.99 2.81 -11.26
C ARG A 48 -11.23 2.56 -9.96
N THR A 49 -11.93 2.25 -8.88
CA THR A 49 -11.30 1.99 -7.57
C THR A 49 -10.48 0.70 -7.59
N ASN A 50 -10.84 -0.24 -8.45
CA ASN A 50 -10.17 -1.54 -8.59
C ASN A 50 -9.17 -1.58 -9.75
N LEU A 51 -9.00 -0.48 -10.49
CA LEU A 51 -8.11 -0.38 -11.65
C LEU A 51 -6.63 -0.62 -11.30
N ARG A 52 -6.23 -0.31 -10.07
CA ARG A 52 -4.83 -0.32 -9.62
C ARG A 52 -4.64 -1.28 -8.47
N SER A 53 -3.43 -1.82 -8.37
CA SER A 53 -3.03 -2.77 -7.33
C SER A 53 -1.59 -2.54 -6.88
N GLU A 54 -1.16 -3.25 -5.84
CA GLU A 54 0.25 -3.25 -5.41
C GLU A 54 1.23 -3.65 -6.53
N THR A 55 0.79 -4.41 -7.54
CA THR A 55 1.66 -4.81 -8.66
C THR A 55 2.08 -3.61 -9.53
N ASP A 56 1.28 -2.55 -9.56
CA ASP A 56 1.60 -1.33 -10.31
C ASP A 56 2.70 -0.53 -9.59
N GLY A 57 2.60 -0.41 -8.27
CA GLY A 57 3.68 0.16 -7.45
C GLY A 57 4.97 -0.66 -7.56
N ALA A 58 4.87 -1.98 -7.61
CA ALA A 58 6.02 -2.87 -7.76
C ALA A 58 6.79 -2.63 -9.07
N LYS A 59 6.08 -2.39 -10.18
CA LYS A 59 6.68 -2.03 -11.47
C LYS A 59 7.40 -0.69 -11.40
N VAL A 60 6.80 0.32 -10.77
CA VAL A 60 7.44 1.63 -10.54
C VAL A 60 8.76 1.49 -9.77
N VAL A 61 8.75 0.69 -8.69
CA VAL A 61 9.95 0.42 -7.87
C VAL A 61 11.01 -0.33 -8.67
N ALA A 62 10.63 -1.40 -9.37
CA ALA A 62 11.56 -2.19 -10.17
C ALA A 62 12.22 -1.37 -11.28
N HIS A 63 11.44 -0.50 -11.95
CA HIS A 63 11.97 0.42 -12.95
C HIS A 63 13.02 1.37 -12.35
N ALA A 64 12.76 1.93 -11.17
CA ALA A 64 13.72 2.76 -10.44
C ALA A 64 14.97 2.00 -9.96
N TRP A 65 14.90 0.68 -9.80
CA TRP A 65 16.08 -0.13 -9.46
C TRP A 65 17.00 -0.43 -10.65
N VAL A 66 16.49 -0.35 -11.89
CA VAL A 66 17.26 -0.64 -13.10
C VAL A 66 17.65 0.63 -13.87
N ASP A 67 16.89 1.71 -13.74
CA ASP A 67 17.18 3.02 -14.33
C ASP A 67 17.38 4.07 -13.22
N SER A 68 18.65 4.39 -12.95
CA SER A 68 19.02 5.43 -11.99
C SER A 68 18.54 6.83 -12.40
N GLY A 69 18.45 7.13 -13.70
CA GLY A 69 17.97 8.42 -14.16
C GLY A 69 16.46 8.56 -13.95
N TYR A 70 15.70 7.49 -14.16
CA TYR A 70 14.29 7.44 -13.77
C TYR A 70 14.12 7.56 -12.25
N LYS A 71 14.95 6.87 -11.46
CA LYS A 71 14.92 7.00 -10.00
C LYS A 71 15.08 8.44 -9.53
N ASP A 72 16.03 9.18 -10.09
CA ASP A 72 16.23 10.59 -9.74
C ASP A 72 14.98 11.42 -10.03
N ARG A 73 14.36 11.24 -11.21
CA ARG A 73 13.09 11.89 -11.56
C ARG A 73 11.94 11.48 -10.65
N LEU A 74 11.86 10.21 -10.28
CA LEU A 74 10.83 9.66 -9.39
C LEU A 74 10.89 10.28 -7.99
N LEU A 75 12.11 10.51 -7.47
CA LEU A 75 12.32 11.13 -6.16
C LEU A 75 12.07 12.65 -6.18
N GLU A 76 12.32 13.32 -7.31
CA GLU A 76 12.08 14.75 -7.47
C GLU A 76 10.60 15.07 -7.71
N ASP A 77 9.97 14.38 -8.67
CA ASP A 77 8.56 14.56 -9.00
C ASP A 77 7.87 13.24 -9.39
N ALA A 78 7.41 12.55 -8.35
CA ALA A 78 6.81 11.22 -8.49
C ALA A 78 5.63 11.16 -9.45
N VAL A 79 4.80 12.20 -9.51
CA VAL A 79 3.63 12.25 -10.40
C VAL A 79 4.06 12.22 -11.87
N SER A 80 4.98 13.10 -12.26
CA SER A 80 5.51 13.14 -13.63
C SER A 80 6.24 11.85 -13.99
N ALA A 81 7.04 11.30 -13.07
CA ALA A 81 7.81 10.08 -13.33
C ALA A 81 6.90 8.86 -13.56
N VAL A 82 5.91 8.60 -12.70
CA VAL A 82 5.03 7.43 -12.88
C VAL A 82 4.17 7.54 -14.15
N ALA A 83 3.90 8.75 -14.65
CA ALA A 83 3.24 8.97 -15.93
C ALA A 83 4.08 8.48 -17.12
N GLU A 84 5.42 8.47 -17.03
CA GLU A 84 6.31 7.88 -18.05
C GLU A 84 6.02 6.38 -18.26
N LEU A 85 5.53 5.70 -17.21
CA LEU A 85 5.15 4.29 -17.22
C LEU A 85 3.65 4.07 -17.49
N GLY A 86 2.90 5.12 -17.82
CA GLY A 86 1.46 5.04 -18.11
C GLY A 86 0.56 5.06 -16.86
N TYR A 87 1.09 5.47 -15.71
CA TYR A 87 0.32 5.68 -14.48
C TYR A 87 -0.09 7.14 -14.35
N ASP A 88 -1.30 7.46 -14.81
CA ASP A 88 -1.87 8.79 -14.64
C ASP A 88 -2.44 8.96 -13.21
N ILE A 89 -1.93 9.94 -12.47
CA ILE A 89 -2.41 10.31 -11.14
C ILE A 89 -3.23 11.59 -11.29
N PRO A 90 -4.56 11.53 -11.07
CA PRO A 90 -5.41 12.70 -11.29
C PRO A 90 -5.03 13.90 -10.41
N ASP A 91 -5.05 15.11 -10.96
CA ASP A 91 -4.72 16.37 -10.27
C ASP A 91 -5.61 16.66 -9.05
N ASN A 92 -6.82 16.09 -9.01
CA ASN A 92 -7.75 16.22 -7.89
C ASN A 92 -7.49 15.21 -6.76
N MET A 93 -6.45 14.38 -6.90
CA MET A 93 -6.01 13.48 -5.85
C MET A 93 -4.82 14.04 -5.08
N PRO A 94 -4.66 13.64 -3.81
CA PRO A 94 -3.47 13.92 -3.03
C PRO A 94 -2.18 13.56 -3.79
N ARG A 95 -1.18 14.43 -3.73
CA ARG A 95 0.08 14.31 -4.47
C ARG A 95 0.84 13.06 -4.05
N LEU A 96 1.21 12.23 -5.03
CA LEU A 96 2.11 11.10 -4.82
C LEU A 96 3.51 11.62 -4.45
N THR A 97 4.15 10.98 -3.49
CA THR A 97 5.53 11.30 -3.05
C THR A 97 6.28 10.00 -2.83
N VAL A 98 7.48 9.90 -3.38
CA VAL A 98 8.34 8.73 -3.16
C VAL A 98 9.41 9.09 -2.14
N VAL A 99 9.61 8.23 -1.15
CA VAL A 99 10.70 8.35 -0.16
C VAL A 99 11.57 7.12 -0.21
N GLU A 100 12.88 7.33 -0.27
CA GLU A 100 13.86 6.25 -0.46
C GLU A 100 14.35 5.67 0.87
N ASN A 101 14.37 4.34 0.95
CA ASN A 101 15.15 3.63 1.96
C ASN A 101 16.61 3.50 1.53
N THR A 102 17.53 3.80 2.44
CA THR A 102 18.98 3.71 2.24
C THR A 102 19.59 2.79 3.30
N GLU A 103 20.90 2.58 3.26
CA GLU A 103 21.60 1.83 4.33
C GLU A 103 21.45 2.48 5.71
N ALA A 104 21.31 3.81 5.76
CA ALA A 104 21.24 4.56 7.01
C ALA A 104 19.81 4.94 7.43
N VAL A 105 18.83 4.88 6.53
CA VAL A 105 17.46 5.38 6.77
C VAL A 105 16.42 4.38 6.24
N HIS A 106 15.49 4.00 7.11
CA HIS A 106 14.32 3.20 6.76
C HIS A 106 13.04 4.01 7.02
N ASN A 107 12.20 4.12 6.00
CA ASN A 107 10.93 4.82 6.08
C ASN A 107 9.79 3.84 6.40
N LEU A 108 8.75 4.35 7.08
CA LEU A 108 7.49 3.64 7.35
C LEU A 108 6.33 4.60 7.13
N VAL A 109 5.29 4.19 6.40
CA VAL A 109 4.12 5.06 6.11
C VAL A 109 2.94 4.74 7.00
N VAL A 110 2.28 5.75 7.55
CA VAL A 110 1.02 5.61 8.30
C VAL A 110 0.06 6.75 7.96
N CYS A 111 -1.22 6.57 8.30
CA CYS A 111 -2.17 7.67 8.41
C CYS A 111 -2.84 7.57 9.77
N THR A 112 -2.31 8.29 10.75
CA THR A 112 -2.77 8.18 12.15
C THR A 112 -4.25 8.54 12.29
N LEU A 113 -4.72 9.53 11.51
CA LEU A 113 -6.07 10.07 11.60
C LEU A 113 -7.13 9.18 10.92
N CYS A 114 -6.79 8.45 9.86
CA CYS A 114 -7.77 7.65 9.14
C CYS A 114 -7.15 6.46 8.38
N SER A 115 -6.90 6.61 7.08
CA SER A 115 -6.45 5.55 6.18
C SER A 115 -5.95 6.08 4.82
N CYS A 116 -5.41 7.29 4.79
CA CYS A 116 -4.81 7.90 3.60
C CYS A 116 -3.76 6.97 2.99
N TYR A 117 -3.85 6.71 1.69
CA TYR A 117 -3.03 5.72 0.98
C TYR A 117 -2.92 6.11 -0.51
N PRO A 118 -1.81 5.83 -1.21
CA PRO A 118 -1.64 6.17 -2.64
C PRO A 118 -2.49 5.27 -3.57
N ARG A 119 -3.83 5.36 -3.45
CA ARG A 119 -4.77 4.47 -4.16
C ARG A 119 -4.69 4.55 -5.69
N ALA A 120 -4.35 5.73 -6.21
CA ALA A 120 -4.16 5.97 -7.63
C ALA A 120 -3.01 5.15 -8.25
N LEU A 121 -2.11 4.62 -7.41
CA LEU A 121 -1.02 3.75 -7.85
C LEU A 121 -1.09 2.36 -7.23
N MET A 122 -1.33 2.25 -5.91
CA MET A 122 -1.22 0.99 -5.17
C MET A 122 -2.55 0.31 -4.86
N GLY A 123 -3.68 0.83 -5.34
CA GLY A 123 -5.00 0.27 -5.04
C GLY A 123 -5.43 0.46 -3.57
N ARG A 124 -6.25 -0.46 -3.04
CA ARG A 124 -6.81 -0.34 -1.69
C ARG A 124 -5.75 -0.66 -0.61
N PRO A 125 -5.71 0.07 0.51
CA PRO A 125 -4.83 -0.27 1.62
C PRO A 125 -5.26 -1.60 2.26
N PRO A 126 -4.31 -2.36 2.84
CA PRO A 126 -4.64 -3.56 3.59
C PRO A 126 -5.45 -3.27 4.85
N GLU A 127 -6.18 -4.26 5.36
CA GLU A 127 -7.05 -4.08 6.53
C GLU A 127 -6.27 -3.59 7.76
N TRP A 128 -5.11 -4.19 8.02
CA TRP A 128 -4.27 -3.84 9.17
C TRP A 128 -3.81 -2.39 9.14
N TYR A 129 -3.63 -1.79 7.96
CA TYR A 129 -3.20 -0.38 7.84
C TYR A 129 -4.26 0.59 8.39
N LYS A 130 -5.54 0.22 8.25
CA LYS A 130 -6.68 1.01 8.74
C LYS A 130 -6.92 0.83 10.24
N SER A 131 -6.35 -0.22 10.83
CA SER A 131 -6.58 -0.59 12.23
C SER A 131 -6.01 0.44 13.19
N LEU A 132 -6.69 0.63 14.32
CA LEU A 132 -6.19 1.47 15.41
C LEU A 132 -4.86 0.95 15.95
N THR A 133 -4.68 -0.37 15.99
CA THR A 133 -3.45 -1.03 16.47
C THR A 133 -2.23 -0.56 15.67
N TYR A 134 -2.31 -0.58 14.34
CA TYR A 134 -1.22 -0.08 13.50
C TYR A 134 -1.05 1.44 13.65
N ARG A 135 -2.15 2.18 13.47
CA ARG A 135 -2.13 3.65 13.39
C ARG A 135 -1.62 4.32 14.66
N SER A 136 -1.95 3.78 15.83
CA SER A 136 -1.50 4.34 17.11
C SER A 136 -0.05 4.01 17.44
N ARG A 137 0.44 2.84 17.02
CA ARG A 137 1.79 2.36 17.37
C ARG A 137 2.87 2.75 16.37
N ALA A 138 2.54 2.87 15.09
CA ALA A 138 3.54 3.18 14.06
C ALA A 138 4.31 4.49 14.33
N VAL A 139 3.70 5.48 14.99
CA VAL A 139 4.35 6.75 15.36
C VAL A 139 5.00 6.77 16.75
N VAL A 140 4.85 5.70 17.54
CA VAL A 140 5.36 5.61 18.93
C VAL A 140 6.45 4.55 19.05
N ASP A 141 6.20 3.37 18.49
CA ASP A 141 7.10 2.22 18.47
C ASP A 141 7.15 1.59 17.06
N PRO A 142 7.70 2.31 16.06
CA PRO A 142 7.77 1.82 14.69
C PRO A 142 8.63 0.55 14.57
N ARG A 143 9.68 0.41 15.39
CA ARG A 143 10.54 -0.78 15.40
C ARG A 143 9.80 -2.01 15.93
N GLY A 144 9.00 -1.87 16.99
CA GLY A 144 8.15 -2.96 17.48
C GLY A 144 7.08 -3.37 16.47
N VAL A 145 6.46 -2.40 15.78
CA VAL A 145 5.54 -2.70 14.66
C VAL A 145 6.24 -3.49 13.57
N MET A 146 7.39 -3.03 13.06
CA MET A 146 8.15 -3.76 12.02
C MET A 146 8.57 -5.17 12.46
N ARG A 147 8.91 -5.35 13.75
CA ARG A 147 9.25 -6.67 14.30
C ARG A 147 8.09 -7.66 14.23
N GLU A 148 6.85 -7.20 14.41
CA GLU A 148 5.64 -8.04 14.24
C GLU A 148 5.42 -8.47 12.79
N PHE A 149 5.93 -7.70 11.82
CA PHE A 149 5.99 -8.07 10.40
C PHE A 149 7.27 -8.85 10.04
N GLY A 150 8.12 -9.19 11.01
CA GLY A 150 9.34 -9.97 10.83
C GLY A 150 10.60 -9.16 10.50
N LEU A 151 10.52 -7.83 10.47
CA LEU A 151 11.67 -6.96 10.18
C LEU A 151 12.33 -6.47 11.48
N ASN A 152 13.59 -6.85 11.68
CA ASN A 152 14.44 -6.34 12.75
C ASN A 152 15.54 -5.47 12.14
N LEU A 153 15.38 -4.15 12.24
CA LEU A 153 16.39 -3.18 11.82
C LEU A 153 17.46 -3.02 12.90
N ASP A 154 18.71 -2.90 12.47
CA ASP A 154 19.80 -2.54 13.36
C ASP A 154 19.54 -1.20 14.06
N GLU A 155 20.10 -1.04 15.27
CA GLU A 155 19.89 0.16 16.10
C GLU A 155 20.40 1.44 15.44
N HIS A 156 21.43 1.33 14.60
CA HIS A 156 22.06 2.47 13.93
C HIS A 156 21.27 3.00 12.72
N VAL A 157 20.33 2.21 12.18
CA VAL A 157 19.47 2.63 11.06
C VAL A 157 18.43 3.62 11.58
N GLU A 158 18.40 4.84 11.07
CA GLU A 158 17.37 5.83 11.41
C GLU A 158 16.00 5.36 10.89
N VAL A 159 14.95 5.44 11.71
CA VAL A 159 13.58 5.13 11.29
C VAL A 159 12.79 6.42 11.14
N ARG A 160 12.30 6.69 9.93
CA ARG A 160 11.48 7.87 9.61
C ARG A 160 10.04 7.47 9.34
N VAL A 161 9.12 7.92 10.19
CA VAL A 161 7.70 7.63 10.04
C VAL A 161 7.03 8.76 9.26
N GLN A 162 6.47 8.43 8.10
CA GLN A 162 5.74 9.33 7.23
C GLN A 162 4.25 9.27 7.55
N ASP A 163 3.76 10.21 8.35
CA ASP A 163 2.33 10.33 8.64
C ASP A 163 1.62 11.13 7.53
N SER A 164 0.69 10.47 6.85
CA SER A 164 -0.11 11.01 5.74
C SER A 164 -1.24 11.90 6.28
N SER A 165 -0.86 12.97 6.97
CA SER A 165 -1.74 13.91 7.68
C SER A 165 -2.26 15.05 6.81
N ALA A 166 -1.67 15.26 5.63
CA ALA A 166 -2.03 16.31 4.68
C ALA A 166 -2.29 15.71 3.28
N GLU A 167 -2.07 16.50 2.23
CA GLU A 167 -2.35 16.13 0.83
C GLU A 167 -1.22 15.33 0.15
N MET A 168 -0.30 14.73 0.92
CA MET A 168 0.76 13.87 0.39
C MET A 168 0.42 12.39 0.59
N ARG A 169 0.74 11.54 -0.39
CA ARG A 169 0.60 10.08 -0.30
C ARG A 169 1.93 9.44 -0.61
N TYR A 170 2.46 8.71 0.37
CA TYR A 170 3.80 8.18 0.29
C TYR A 170 3.82 6.77 -0.31
N LEU A 171 4.73 6.57 -1.25
CA LEU A 171 5.24 5.27 -1.68
C LEU A 171 6.67 5.17 -1.15
N ILE A 172 7.01 4.09 -0.45
CA ILE A 172 8.41 3.84 -0.13
C ILE A 172 9.07 3.17 -1.32
N LEU A 173 10.24 3.68 -1.70
CA LEU A 173 11.17 3.01 -2.58
C LEU A 173 12.09 2.13 -1.70
N PRO A 174 11.82 0.82 -1.57
CA PRO A 174 12.67 -0.07 -0.81
C PRO A 174 14.03 -0.22 -1.48
N ARG A 175 15.02 -0.69 -0.71
CA ARG A 175 16.34 -1.04 -1.26
C ARG A 175 16.22 -2.25 -2.18
N ARG A 176 16.99 -2.24 -3.28
CA ARG A 176 17.15 -3.42 -4.13
C ARG A 176 17.87 -4.51 -3.32
N PRO A 177 17.31 -5.74 -3.20
CA PRO A 177 17.98 -6.84 -2.52
C PRO A 177 19.30 -7.21 -3.21
N ALA A 178 20.31 -7.59 -2.44
CA ALA A 178 21.56 -8.12 -2.97
C ALA A 178 21.34 -9.47 -3.69
N GLY A 179 22.22 -9.83 -4.64
CA GLY A 179 22.11 -11.09 -5.38
C GLY A 179 21.06 -11.04 -6.49
N THR A 180 20.60 -9.84 -6.86
CA THR A 180 19.59 -9.63 -7.91
C THR A 180 20.18 -9.02 -9.18
N GLU A 181 21.50 -8.96 -9.32
CA GLU A 181 22.22 -8.23 -10.39
C GLU A 181 21.86 -8.75 -11.78
N ASN A 182 21.52 -10.04 -11.89
CA ASN A 182 21.18 -10.71 -13.15
C ASN A 182 19.67 -10.82 -13.41
N LEU A 183 18.82 -10.35 -12.49
CA LEU A 183 17.37 -10.39 -12.66
C LEU A 183 16.92 -9.31 -13.63
N SER A 184 15.96 -9.66 -14.48
CA SER A 184 15.21 -8.72 -15.30
C SER A 184 14.34 -7.78 -14.44
N GLU A 185 13.90 -6.67 -15.02
CA GLU A 185 12.97 -5.74 -14.36
C GLU A 185 11.67 -6.43 -13.92
N GLU A 186 11.15 -7.36 -14.72
CA GLU A 186 9.95 -8.13 -14.39
C GLU A 186 10.17 -9.07 -13.20
N GLU A 187 11.32 -9.73 -13.12
CA GLU A 187 11.69 -10.57 -11.97
C GLU A 187 11.93 -9.73 -10.71
N LEU A 188 12.55 -8.56 -10.85
CA LEU A 188 12.72 -7.60 -9.75
C LEU A 188 11.38 -7.12 -9.19
N ALA A 189 10.39 -6.86 -10.06
CA ALA A 189 9.05 -6.45 -9.63
C ALA A 189 8.38 -7.51 -8.74
N GLN A 190 8.67 -8.81 -8.94
CA GLN A 190 8.13 -9.88 -8.10
C GLN A 190 8.70 -9.88 -6.67
N LEU A 191 9.87 -9.26 -6.46
CA LEU A 191 10.46 -9.12 -5.13
C LEU A 191 9.86 -7.96 -4.34
N VAL A 192 9.25 -6.99 -5.02
CA VAL A 192 8.64 -5.82 -4.39
C VAL A 192 7.27 -6.20 -3.86
N THR A 193 7.07 -6.07 -2.55
CA THR A 193 5.79 -6.40 -1.91
C THR A 193 5.04 -5.13 -1.53
N ARG A 194 3.73 -5.24 -1.33
CA ARG A 194 2.95 -4.17 -0.71
C ARG A 194 3.53 -3.74 0.63
N ASN A 195 4.05 -4.70 1.42
CA ASN A 195 4.63 -4.42 2.72
C ASN A 195 5.94 -3.64 2.62
N SER A 196 6.79 -3.92 1.63
CA SER A 196 8.03 -3.17 1.41
C SER A 196 7.78 -1.75 0.92
N MET A 197 6.72 -1.55 0.13
CA MET A 197 6.27 -0.23 -0.32
C MET A 197 5.53 0.59 0.76
N ILE A 198 5.09 -0.05 1.86
CA ILE A 198 4.57 0.63 3.07
C ILE A 198 5.68 0.79 4.13
N GLY A 199 6.78 0.05 4.01
CA GLY A 199 7.92 0.11 4.92
C GLY A 199 7.82 -0.80 6.15
N VAL A 200 6.83 -1.69 6.22
CA VAL A 200 6.73 -2.65 7.34
C VAL A 200 7.64 -3.87 7.16
N SER A 201 8.19 -4.09 5.96
CA SER A 201 9.18 -5.13 5.65
C SER A 201 10.22 -4.63 4.64
N GLU A 202 11.29 -5.39 4.44
CA GLU A 202 12.17 -5.28 3.28
C GLU A 202 11.49 -5.88 2.04
N ALA A 203 12.06 -5.63 0.85
CA ALA A 203 11.73 -6.41 -0.34
C ALA A 203 12.19 -7.87 -0.18
N LEU A 204 11.59 -8.80 -0.92
CA LEU A 204 11.95 -10.21 -0.83
C LEU A 204 13.38 -10.44 -1.34
N SER A 205 14.14 -11.26 -0.63
CA SER A 205 15.41 -11.78 -1.15
C SER A 205 15.15 -12.80 -2.26
N PRO A 206 16.03 -12.92 -3.27
CA PRO A 206 15.89 -13.89 -4.36
C PRO A 206 16.05 -15.35 -3.91
N GLU A 207 16.65 -15.61 -2.74
CA GLU A 207 16.69 -16.96 -2.15
C GLU A 207 15.40 -17.23 -1.34
N PRO A 208 14.82 -18.44 -1.43
CA PRO A 208 13.65 -18.78 -0.64
C PRO A 208 14.03 -18.77 0.84
N VAL A 209 13.19 -18.13 1.67
CA VAL A 209 13.24 -18.24 3.12
C VAL A 209 13.22 -19.73 3.47
N VAL A 210 14.37 -20.28 3.84
CA VAL A 210 14.46 -21.64 4.36
C VAL A 210 13.80 -21.63 5.73
N SER A 211 12.50 -21.92 5.77
CA SER A 211 11.78 -22.22 7.00
C SER A 211 12.49 -23.41 7.66
N ARG A 212 13.03 -23.20 8.85
CA ARG A 212 13.33 -24.29 9.79
C ARG A 212 12.10 -24.54 10.68
#